data_AF-A0A8X6MF95-F1
#
_entry.id   AF-A0A8X6MF95-F1
#
_cell.length_a   1.000
_cell.length_b   1.000
_cell.length_c   1.000
_cell.angle_alpha   90.00
_cell.angle_beta   90.00
_cell.angle_gamma   90.00
#
_symmetry.space_group_name_H-M   'P 1'
#
loop_
_entity.id
_entity.type
_entity.pdbx_description
1 polymer ?
#
loop_
_entity_poly.entity_id
_entity_poly.type
_entity_poly.pdbx_seq_one_letter_code
_entity_poly.pdbx_strand_id
1 'polypeptide(L)'
;MVLISEVQIINYLNWIGKKSLGRQTFVEFCGNLNLMVGRLLGRLVRVLKELLKRSLGKLILSFEELETVLCDCESVINSRPLTYISKDADDLIPLTLSMFLIENRNFSTNDIDMVEAQHLRKRIRYRTKLLKDLRLSNRKKYLSLLIQKQSKKKDIHEPKTGEVVLIGEGTGDIQEGYNSIDKETPTPTDRQIEVDIPRCHQYDELLSSPVGHQKFKRILKAWVVSHPQYVYWQGLDSLCAPFLSLNFNDEALAYSCLSAFIPKYLHNFFLKDNSAVIQEYLAKFSHLIAFHDPELTNHLDNIGFIPELYAIPWFLTMYTHVFPLHKIFHLWDTLLLGQSSFPLCIGVAILKQLRNNLLSYGFNECILMFSDMPEIDIQRCVQDSIKIFCSTPKSITYRVHEKVSPKVKKPFEATAKFSTSESMMDPDLFMAPLPIAELKSEVSPRISGEDLLDLLDLSPDSKNKSRSSIKMLVIDIRSSEEYPFIGMKLFFIRWPKDPVPWKGSSDGYNKEALPNSINIPYATAFTADGTLDSAVIFCSKGKIVTIIGSCKDKLSSEFATRLVRLEYSHVCTLHGGIEVLRKTGLLVSK
;
A
#
# COMPACT_ATOMS: atom_id res chain seq x y z
N MET A 1 3.04 20.65 -9.42
CA MET A 1 4.02 20.15 -10.41
C MET A 1 4.86 19.14 -9.65
N VAL A 2 4.69 17.85 -9.94
CA VAL A 2 5.34 16.77 -9.18
C VAL A 2 6.74 16.59 -9.74
N LEU A 3 7.73 16.65 -8.85
CA LEU A 3 9.11 16.30 -9.16
C LEU A 3 9.28 14.80 -9.17
N ILE A 4 10.34 14.35 -9.82
CA ILE A 4 10.85 13.02 -9.61
C ILE A 4 12.19 13.18 -8.88
N SER A 5 12.29 12.65 -7.66
CA SER A 5 13.56 12.49 -6.97
C SER A 5 14.19 11.12 -7.25
N GLU A 6 15.50 11.00 -7.12
CA GLU A 6 16.23 9.73 -7.18
C GLU A 6 15.57 8.64 -6.32
N VAL A 7 15.16 9.02 -5.11
CA VAL A 7 14.47 8.15 -4.16
C VAL A 7 13.12 7.67 -4.71
N GLN A 8 12.36 8.54 -5.39
CA GLN A 8 11.10 8.16 -6.04
C GLN A 8 11.33 7.23 -7.25
N ILE A 9 12.42 7.44 -8.00
CA ILE A 9 12.82 6.58 -9.12
C ILE A 9 13.24 5.20 -8.62
N ILE A 10 14.09 5.14 -7.60
CA ILE A 10 14.56 3.88 -6.98
C ILE A 10 13.38 3.11 -6.39
N ASN A 11 12.45 3.79 -5.70
CA ASN A 11 11.23 3.16 -5.19
C ASN A 11 10.31 2.64 -6.31
N TYR A 12 10.27 3.33 -7.45
CA TYR A 12 9.55 2.88 -8.64
C TYR A 12 10.22 1.67 -9.32
N LEU A 13 11.55 1.56 -9.24
CA LEU A 13 12.34 0.42 -9.74
C LEU A 13 12.36 -0.78 -8.77
N ASN A 14 12.11 -0.59 -7.47
CA ASN A 14 11.98 -1.68 -6.49
C ASN A 14 10.76 -2.59 -6.76
N TRP A 15 9.88 -2.22 -7.69
CA TRP A 15 8.77 -3.05 -8.21
C TRP A 15 9.14 -3.82 -9.50
N ILE A 16 10.41 -3.77 -9.93
CA ILE A 16 10.96 -4.57 -11.01
C ILE A 16 11.69 -5.76 -10.39
N GLY A 17 11.30 -6.98 -10.78
CA GLY A 17 11.84 -8.21 -10.21
C GLY A 17 13.37 -8.24 -10.25
N LYS A 18 14.00 -8.31 -9.08
CA LYS A 18 15.44 -8.60 -8.94
C LYS A 18 15.63 -10.10 -9.10
N LYS A 19 16.38 -10.55 -10.11
CA LYS A 19 17.01 -11.86 -10.10
C LYS A 19 18.49 -11.66 -9.79
N SER A 20 18.99 -12.31 -8.74
CA SER A 20 20.42 -12.36 -8.44
C SER A 20 20.94 -13.73 -8.83
N LEU A 21 22.06 -13.77 -9.54
CA LEU A 21 22.77 -15.00 -9.89
C LEU A 21 24.25 -14.75 -9.57
N GLY A 22 24.67 -15.15 -8.36
CA GLY A 22 26.02 -14.88 -7.85
C GLY A 22 26.27 -13.39 -7.52
N ARG A 23 27.43 -12.85 -7.92
CA ARG A 23 27.84 -11.44 -7.68
C ARG A 23 27.25 -10.43 -8.69
N GLN A 24 26.35 -10.85 -9.57
CA GLN A 24 25.77 -10.00 -10.61
C GLN A 24 24.25 -9.84 -10.42
N THR A 25 23.78 -8.61 -10.61
CA THR A 25 22.37 -8.23 -10.44
C THR A 25 21.70 -8.14 -11.82
N PHE A 26 20.62 -8.89 -12.03
CA PHE A 26 19.84 -8.84 -13.27
C PHE A 26 18.62 -7.92 -13.06
N VAL A 27 18.46 -6.92 -13.94
CA VAL A 27 17.27 -6.06 -13.99
C VAL A 27 16.39 -6.55 -15.15
N GLU A 28 15.37 -7.35 -14.84
CA GLU A 28 14.40 -7.84 -15.82
C GLU A 28 13.17 -6.92 -15.83
N PHE A 29 13.02 -6.06 -16.84
CA PHE A 29 11.89 -5.14 -16.97
C PHE A 29 10.58 -5.90 -17.27
N CYS A 30 9.88 -6.36 -16.22
CA CYS A 30 8.53 -6.93 -16.37
C CYS A 30 7.52 -5.83 -16.71
N GLY A 31 7.05 -5.85 -17.96
CA GLY A 31 5.92 -5.05 -18.41
C GLY A 31 4.61 -5.57 -17.81
N ASN A 32 4.06 -4.85 -16.84
CA ASN A 32 2.64 -4.52 -16.71
C ASN A 32 2.43 -3.78 -15.39
N LEU A 33 2.34 -2.45 -15.48
CA LEU A 33 1.91 -1.62 -14.35
C LEU A 33 0.62 -0.92 -14.77
N ASN A 34 -0.50 -1.52 -14.38
CA ASN A 34 -1.81 -0.88 -14.42
C ASN A 34 -1.82 0.22 -13.35
N LEU A 35 -1.77 1.49 -13.76
CA LEU A 35 -1.84 2.62 -12.85
C LEU A 35 -2.81 3.68 -13.34
N MET A 36 -3.88 3.82 -12.57
CA MET A 36 -4.61 5.08 -12.40
C MET A 36 -3.72 6.07 -11.65
N VAL A 37 -2.95 6.87 -12.39
CA VAL A 37 -2.43 8.15 -11.91
C VAL A 37 -2.55 9.15 -13.06
N GLY A 38 -2.96 10.38 -12.76
CA GLY A 38 -3.25 11.43 -13.73
C GLY A 38 -2.19 11.57 -14.84
N ARG A 39 -2.62 12.09 -16.00
CA ARG A 39 -1.87 12.15 -17.28
C ARG A 39 -0.42 12.64 -17.21
N LEU A 40 0.01 13.30 -16.14
CA LEU A 40 1.36 13.82 -15.95
C LEU A 40 2.34 12.76 -15.40
N LEU A 41 1.97 12.01 -14.36
CA LEU A 41 2.89 11.05 -13.71
C LEU A 41 3.15 9.83 -14.61
N GLY A 42 2.11 9.35 -15.30
CA GLY A 42 2.25 8.28 -16.30
C GLY A 42 3.15 8.66 -17.49
N ARG A 43 3.16 9.93 -17.90
CA ARG A 43 4.08 10.42 -18.94
C ARG A 43 5.51 10.50 -18.45
N LEU A 44 5.72 10.94 -17.21
CA LEU A 44 7.04 11.05 -16.59
C LEU A 44 7.69 9.66 -16.40
N VAL A 45 6.92 8.69 -15.91
CA VAL A 45 7.31 7.29 -15.84
C VAL A 45 7.67 6.71 -17.20
N ARG A 46 6.89 7.02 -18.24
CA ARG A 46 7.18 6.55 -19.61
C ARG A 46 8.48 7.15 -20.13
N VAL A 47 8.72 8.43 -19.91
CA VAL A 47 9.97 9.11 -20.28
C VAL A 47 11.16 8.51 -19.55
N LEU A 48 11.05 8.25 -18.24
CA LEU A 48 12.07 7.58 -17.45
C LEU A 48 12.37 6.17 -18.00
N LYS A 49 11.34 5.36 -18.29
CA LYS A 49 11.51 4.01 -18.86
C LYS A 49 12.16 4.06 -20.24
N GLU A 50 11.78 5.01 -21.10
CA GLU A 50 12.39 5.19 -22.42
C GLU A 50 13.85 5.65 -22.31
N LEU A 51 14.17 6.56 -21.39
CA LEU A 51 15.54 7.00 -21.11
C LEU A 51 16.39 5.85 -20.59
N LEU A 52 15.94 5.14 -19.55
CA LEU A 52 16.66 3.98 -19.00
C LEU A 52 16.84 2.88 -20.04
N LYS A 53 15.82 2.58 -20.84
CA LYS A 53 15.92 1.57 -21.92
C LYS A 53 16.93 1.98 -23.00
N ARG A 54 17.01 3.28 -23.34
CA ARG A 54 17.96 3.80 -24.33
C ARG A 54 19.38 3.89 -23.78
N SER A 55 19.54 4.31 -22.53
CA SER A 55 20.85 4.50 -21.89
C SER A 55 21.47 3.19 -21.43
N LEU A 56 20.68 2.26 -20.89
CA LEU A 56 21.18 1.01 -20.29
C LEU A 56 21.18 -0.18 -21.24
N GLY A 57 20.27 -0.24 -22.23
CA GLY A 57 20.22 -1.34 -23.19
C GLY A 57 20.17 -2.73 -22.51
N LYS A 58 21.24 -3.53 -22.69
CA LYS A 58 21.45 -4.85 -22.04
C LYS A 58 22.61 -4.86 -21.02
N LEU A 59 23.07 -3.67 -20.60
CA LEU A 59 24.21 -3.54 -19.70
C LEU A 59 23.86 -4.07 -18.30
N ILE A 60 24.85 -4.69 -17.66
CA ILE A 60 24.79 -5.16 -16.28
C ILE A 60 25.54 -4.12 -15.45
N LEU A 61 24.85 -3.48 -14.51
CA LEU A 61 25.42 -2.46 -13.64
C LEU A 61 25.48 -2.96 -12.19
N SER A 62 26.52 -2.53 -11.47
CA SER A 62 26.55 -2.57 -10.02
C SER A 62 25.57 -1.56 -9.42
N PHE A 63 25.33 -1.65 -8.10
CA PHE A 63 24.37 -0.78 -7.41
C PHE A 63 24.80 0.70 -7.47
N GLU A 64 26.09 0.98 -7.24
CA GLU A 64 26.65 2.35 -7.29
C GLU A 64 26.58 2.95 -8.71
N GLU A 65 26.82 2.13 -9.73
CA GLU A 65 26.70 2.54 -11.13
C GLU A 65 25.22 2.80 -11.51
N LEU A 66 24.29 2.01 -10.97
CA LEU A 66 22.87 2.22 -11.19
C LEU A 66 22.39 3.52 -10.52
N GLU A 67 22.76 3.79 -9.26
CA GLU A 67 22.45 5.07 -8.59
C GLU A 67 22.96 6.26 -9.41
N THR A 68 24.20 6.18 -9.90
CA THR A 68 24.79 7.23 -10.74
C THR A 68 23.97 7.45 -12.03
N VAL A 69 23.53 6.39 -12.71
CA VAL A 69 22.68 6.52 -13.91
C VAL A 69 21.30 7.09 -13.58
N LEU A 70 20.76 6.80 -12.40
CA LEU A 70 19.47 7.33 -11.96
C LEU A 70 19.55 8.81 -11.60
N CYS A 71 20.65 9.24 -10.95
CA CYS A 71 21.00 10.65 -10.77
C CYS A 71 21.02 11.40 -12.12
N ASP A 72 21.65 10.82 -13.14
CA ASP A 72 21.71 11.43 -14.47
C ASP A 72 20.33 11.49 -15.14
N CYS A 73 19.53 10.43 -15.01
CA CYS A 73 18.16 10.40 -15.53
C CYS A 73 17.27 11.44 -14.83
N GLU A 74 17.40 11.60 -13.52
CA GLU A 74 16.73 12.64 -12.75
C GLU A 74 17.11 14.04 -13.27
N SER A 75 18.41 14.30 -13.40
CA SER A 75 18.94 15.57 -13.88
C SER A 75 18.39 15.92 -15.27
N VAL A 76 18.35 14.94 -16.18
CA VAL A 76 17.83 15.12 -17.55
C VAL A 76 16.31 15.39 -17.55
N ILE A 77 15.54 14.67 -16.73
CA ILE A 77 14.09 14.87 -16.64
C ILE A 77 13.77 16.25 -16.04
N ASN A 78 14.47 16.63 -14.98
CA ASN A 78 14.25 17.89 -14.28
C ASN A 78 14.78 19.11 -15.06
N SER A 79 15.74 18.91 -15.98
CA SER A 79 16.27 19.96 -16.87
C SER A 79 15.48 20.11 -18.17
N ARG A 80 14.40 19.36 -18.36
CA ARG A 80 13.60 19.43 -19.58
C ARG A 80 12.78 20.72 -19.65
N PRO A 81 12.83 21.47 -20.77
CA PRO A 81 12.06 22.69 -20.92
C PRO A 81 10.56 22.40 -21.02
N LEU A 82 9.79 23.08 -20.17
CA LEU A 82 8.33 23.07 -20.08
C LEU A 82 7.66 24.03 -21.06
N THR A 83 8.48 24.83 -21.74
CA THR A 83 8.07 25.87 -22.68
C THR A 83 8.82 25.69 -24.00
N TYR A 84 8.35 26.38 -25.04
CA TYR A 84 8.95 26.32 -26.37
C TYR A 84 10.41 26.78 -26.32
N ILE A 85 11.31 25.99 -26.90
CA ILE A 85 12.72 26.36 -27.06
C ILE A 85 12.81 27.21 -28.33
N SER A 86 13.04 28.51 -28.16
CA SER A 86 13.28 29.39 -29.30
C SER A 86 14.64 29.11 -29.95
N LYS A 87 14.77 29.43 -31.23
CA LYS A 87 16.02 29.34 -31.99
C LYS A 87 16.81 30.64 -31.97
N ASP A 88 16.19 31.74 -31.52
CA ASP A 88 16.83 33.05 -31.42
C ASP A 88 17.47 33.22 -30.05
N ALA A 89 18.72 33.70 -30.03
CA ALA A 89 19.55 33.81 -28.83
C ALA A 89 19.10 34.92 -27.86
N ASP A 90 18.27 35.86 -28.35
CA ASP A 90 17.75 36.99 -27.59
C ASP A 90 16.39 36.71 -26.91
N ASP A 91 15.82 35.51 -27.14
CA ASP A 91 14.55 35.10 -26.54
C ASP A 91 14.70 34.56 -25.12
N LEU A 92 13.60 34.61 -24.36
CA LEU A 92 13.56 34.17 -22.97
C LEU A 92 13.95 32.69 -22.82
N ILE A 93 14.83 32.41 -21.84
CA ILE A 93 15.27 31.05 -21.53
C ILE A 93 14.05 30.19 -21.16
N PRO A 94 13.88 29.01 -21.79
CA PRO A 94 12.72 28.16 -21.54
C PRO A 94 12.74 27.61 -20.11
N LEU A 95 11.60 27.74 -19.42
CA LEU A 95 11.40 27.28 -18.04
C LEU A 95 11.59 25.76 -17.94
N THR A 96 12.40 25.29 -16.99
CA THR A 96 12.57 23.85 -16.68
C THR A 96 11.97 23.51 -15.31
N LEU A 97 11.80 22.22 -15.00
CA LEU A 97 11.39 21.78 -13.67
C LEU A 97 12.40 22.22 -12.59
N SER A 98 13.70 22.13 -12.88
CA SER A 98 14.80 22.47 -11.97
C SER A 98 14.86 23.95 -11.57
N MET A 99 14.37 24.86 -12.43
CA MET A 99 14.30 26.30 -12.14
C MET A 99 13.33 26.66 -11.01
N PHE A 100 12.43 25.75 -10.61
CA PHE A 100 11.48 26.00 -9.52
C PHE A 100 11.98 25.56 -8.13
N LEU A 101 13.18 24.95 -8.04
CA LEU A 101 13.59 24.20 -6.84
C LEU A 101 15.00 24.45 -6.32
N ILE A 102 15.94 24.83 -7.19
CA ILE A 102 17.29 25.15 -6.72
C ILE A 102 17.26 26.60 -6.23
N GLU A 103 17.10 26.81 -4.92
CA GLU A 103 17.09 28.13 -4.29
C GLU A 103 18.40 28.92 -4.47
N ASN A 104 19.48 28.31 -4.95
CA ASN A 104 20.76 28.97 -5.19
C ASN A 104 21.43 28.51 -6.49
N ARG A 105 21.03 29.09 -7.63
CA ARG A 105 22.02 29.39 -8.67
C ARG A 105 22.03 30.89 -8.89
N ASN A 106 23.20 31.48 -8.65
CA ASN A 106 23.60 32.74 -9.24
C ASN A 106 23.52 32.57 -10.76
N PHE A 107 22.34 32.77 -11.34
CA PHE A 107 22.27 33.26 -12.70
C PHE A 107 22.79 34.67 -12.61
N SER A 108 24.05 34.85 -13.01
CA SER A 108 24.67 36.14 -13.26
C SER A 108 23.74 36.90 -14.19
N THR A 109 22.91 37.74 -13.59
CA THR A 109 22.21 38.81 -14.28
C THR A 109 23.23 39.93 -14.31
N ASN A 110 23.94 40.07 -15.42
CA ASN A 110 25.04 41.02 -15.59
C ASN A 110 24.64 42.51 -15.45
N ASP A 111 23.41 42.81 -15.02
CA ASP A 111 22.88 44.17 -14.91
C ASP A 111 22.63 44.62 -13.46
N ILE A 112 22.94 43.81 -12.43
CA ILE A 112 22.39 44.02 -11.07
C ILE A 112 23.45 44.19 -9.98
N ASP A 113 24.71 44.41 -10.34
CA ASP A 113 25.73 44.88 -9.38
C ASP A 113 25.62 46.39 -9.15
N MET A 114 24.50 46.85 -8.60
CA MET A 114 24.40 48.13 -7.88
C MET A 114 23.07 48.25 -7.12
N VAL A 115 23.17 48.70 -5.86
CA VAL A 115 22.15 49.33 -5.00
C VAL A 115 21.58 48.51 -3.81
N GLU A 116 21.60 49.20 -2.66
CA GLU A 116 21.54 48.83 -1.24
C GLU A 116 20.32 48.09 -0.67
N ALA A 117 20.55 47.55 0.53
CA ALA A 117 19.73 46.64 1.33
C ALA A 117 18.29 47.10 1.69
N GLN A 118 17.95 48.39 1.56
CA GLN A 118 16.59 48.87 1.88
C GLN A 118 15.54 48.48 0.82
N HIS A 119 15.97 48.12 -0.40
CA HIS A 119 15.05 47.70 -1.47
C HIS A 119 14.64 46.22 -1.42
N LEU A 120 15.27 45.37 -0.59
CA LEU A 120 14.99 43.93 -0.56
C LEU A 120 13.53 43.60 -0.23
N ARG A 121 12.90 44.30 0.73
CA ARG A 121 11.49 44.02 1.11
C ARG A 121 10.48 44.46 0.04
N LYS A 122 10.75 45.59 -0.64
CA LYS A 122 9.94 46.04 -1.79
C LYS A 122 10.15 45.10 -2.99
N ARG A 123 11.38 44.64 -3.22
CA ARG A 123 11.74 43.75 -4.33
C ARG A 123 11.23 42.33 -4.14
N ILE A 124 11.19 41.80 -2.92
CA ILE A 124 10.51 40.53 -2.59
C ILE A 124 9.01 40.66 -2.83
N ARG A 125 8.35 41.72 -2.32
CA ARG A 125 6.91 41.95 -2.60
C ARG A 125 6.62 42.14 -4.09
N TYR A 126 7.48 42.85 -4.81
CA TYR A 126 7.38 43.01 -6.24
C TYR A 126 7.58 41.68 -6.97
N ARG A 127 8.57 40.86 -6.61
CA ARG A 127 8.77 39.50 -7.15
C ARG A 127 7.57 38.59 -6.87
N THR A 128 7.01 38.61 -5.66
CA THR A 128 5.84 37.80 -5.29
C THR A 128 4.59 38.25 -6.04
N LYS A 129 4.43 39.57 -6.26
CA LYS A 129 3.36 40.14 -7.08
C LYS A 129 3.55 39.79 -8.55
N LEU A 130 4.76 39.95 -9.09
CA LEU A 130 5.10 39.57 -10.47
C LEU A 130 4.92 38.07 -10.71
N LEU A 131 5.26 37.21 -9.74
CA LEU A 131 5.01 35.76 -9.80
C LEU A 131 3.53 35.41 -9.74
N LYS A 132 2.72 36.13 -8.94
CA LYS A 132 1.25 35.99 -8.95
C LYS A 132 0.67 36.46 -10.28
N ASP A 133 1.13 37.59 -10.80
CA ASP A 133 0.65 38.18 -12.06
C ASP A 133 1.08 37.34 -13.27
N LEU A 134 2.29 36.77 -13.28
CA LEU A 134 2.76 35.79 -14.26
C LEU A 134 1.96 34.49 -14.20
N ARG A 135 1.66 33.98 -12.99
CA ARG A 135 0.79 32.80 -12.84
C ARG A 135 -0.62 33.05 -13.35
N LEU A 136 -1.20 34.23 -13.09
CA LEU A 136 -2.52 34.63 -13.58
C LEU A 136 -2.57 34.86 -15.10
N SER A 137 -1.56 35.54 -15.65
CA SER A 137 -1.42 35.80 -17.09
C SER A 137 -1.18 34.50 -17.88
N ASN A 138 -0.33 33.60 -17.35
CA ASN A 138 -0.09 32.29 -17.94
C ASN A 138 -1.33 31.38 -17.83
N ARG A 139 -2.13 31.46 -16.76
CA ARG A 139 -3.43 30.76 -16.67
C ARG A 139 -4.40 31.23 -17.76
N LYS A 140 -4.50 32.53 -18.00
CA LYS A 140 -5.35 33.10 -19.07
C LYS A 140 -4.88 32.69 -20.47
N LYS A 141 -3.57 32.75 -20.75
CA LYS A 141 -3.01 32.29 -22.04
C LYS A 141 -3.14 30.78 -22.25
N TYR A 142 -3.01 29.98 -21.20
CA TYR A 142 -3.18 28.52 -21.25
C TYR A 142 -4.65 28.12 -21.46
N LEU A 143 -5.59 28.83 -20.82
CA LEU A 143 -7.03 28.65 -21.03
C LEU A 143 -7.47 29.04 -22.44
N SER A 144 -6.89 30.10 -23.04
CA SER A 144 -7.18 30.46 -24.43
C SER A 144 -6.64 29.45 -25.45
N LEU A 145 -5.58 28.71 -25.12
CA LEU A 145 -5.03 27.64 -25.98
C LEU A 145 -5.75 26.29 -25.81
N LEU A 146 -6.53 26.12 -24.73
CA LEU A 146 -7.38 24.94 -24.51
C LEU A 146 -8.73 25.04 -25.22
N ILE A 147 -9.14 26.23 -25.67
CA ILE A 147 -10.33 26.43 -26.50
C ILE A 147 -9.91 26.36 -27.97
N GLN A 148 -9.59 25.16 -28.48
CA GLN A 148 -9.84 24.74 -29.88
C GLN A 148 -9.30 23.33 -30.15
N LYS A 149 -10.18 22.33 -30.01
CA LYS A 149 -10.54 21.39 -31.08
C LYS A 149 -11.72 20.55 -30.61
N GLN A 150 -12.93 21.00 -30.93
CA GLN A 150 -14.06 20.09 -31.06
C GLN A 150 -13.65 19.02 -32.07
N SER A 151 -13.56 17.78 -31.60
CA SER A 151 -13.14 16.64 -32.40
C SER A 151 -14.18 16.37 -33.48
N LYS A 152 -13.80 16.58 -34.75
CA LYS A 152 -14.46 15.91 -35.87
C LYS A 152 -14.25 14.41 -35.70
N LYS A 153 -15.34 13.63 -35.77
CA LYS A 153 -15.36 12.15 -35.83
C LYS A 153 -14.15 11.62 -36.61
N LYS A 154 -13.38 10.70 -36.01
CA LYS A 154 -12.36 9.92 -36.70
C LYS A 154 -12.30 8.48 -36.18
N ASP A 155 -12.01 7.61 -37.14
CA ASP A 155 -12.12 6.16 -37.17
C ASP A 155 -11.48 5.40 -36.00
N ILE A 156 -12.03 4.22 -35.74
CA ILE A 156 -11.55 3.24 -34.75
C ILE A 156 -10.14 2.80 -35.15
N HIS A 157 -9.13 3.20 -34.37
CA HIS A 157 -7.74 2.80 -34.51
C HIS A 157 -7.50 1.48 -33.76
N GLU A 158 -7.09 0.43 -34.48
CA GLU A 158 -6.66 -0.82 -33.84
C GLU A 158 -5.29 -0.63 -33.16
N PRO A 159 -5.17 -0.96 -31.86
CA PRO A 159 -3.97 -0.69 -31.08
C PRO A 159 -2.79 -1.57 -31.52
N LYS A 160 -1.60 -0.96 -31.63
CA LYS A 160 -0.35 -1.68 -31.98
C LYS A 160 0.50 -1.96 -30.75
N THR A 161 1.30 -3.04 -30.81
CA THR A 161 2.23 -3.44 -29.75
C THR A 161 3.20 -2.30 -29.40
N GLY A 162 3.11 -1.79 -28.17
CA GLY A 162 3.90 -0.64 -27.68
C GLY A 162 3.09 0.64 -27.44
N GLU A 163 1.81 0.68 -27.84
CA GLU A 163 0.87 1.75 -27.48
C GLU A 163 0.27 1.51 -26.08
N VAL A 164 0.09 2.59 -25.32
CA VAL A 164 -0.54 2.56 -23.99
C VAL A 164 -2.00 2.97 -24.16
N VAL A 165 -2.90 2.04 -23.86
CA VAL A 165 -4.36 2.23 -23.88
C VAL A 165 -4.91 2.16 -22.46
N LEU A 166 -5.91 3.00 -22.16
CA LEU A 166 -6.63 2.96 -20.89
C LEU A 166 -7.58 1.76 -20.91
N ILE A 167 -7.34 0.76 -20.07
CA ILE A 167 -8.34 -0.27 -19.78
C ILE A 167 -9.10 0.21 -18.53
N GLY A 168 -10.10 1.06 -18.75
CA GLY A 168 -11.19 1.18 -17.80
C GLY A 168 -12.14 0.01 -18.03
N GLU A 169 -12.58 -0.67 -16.97
CA GLU A 169 -13.89 -1.32 -17.03
C GLU A 169 -14.93 -0.19 -17.18
N GLY A 170 -15.13 0.22 -18.43
CA GLY A 170 -15.77 1.49 -18.79
C GLY A 170 -15.32 1.92 -20.19
N THR A 171 -15.56 1.06 -21.18
CA THR A 171 -15.40 1.35 -22.62
C THR A 171 -16.54 2.25 -23.11
N GLY A 172 -16.85 3.32 -22.39
CA GLY A 172 -17.94 4.24 -22.67
C GLY A 172 -17.53 5.70 -22.47
N ASP A 173 -18.28 6.62 -23.04
CA ASP A 173 -18.09 8.05 -22.83
C ASP A 173 -18.40 8.40 -21.36
N ILE A 174 -17.35 8.55 -20.54
CA ILE A 174 -17.44 8.90 -19.11
C ILE A 174 -18.26 10.19 -18.93
N GLN A 175 -18.17 11.12 -19.88
CA GLN A 175 -18.90 12.37 -19.82
C GLN A 175 -20.40 12.15 -20.03
N GLU A 176 -20.77 11.34 -21.03
CA GLU A 176 -22.17 10.99 -21.29
C GLU A 176 -22.78 10.26 -20.09
N GLY A 177 -22.09 9.25 -19.57
CA GLY A 177 -22.53 8.49 -18.40
C GLY A 177 -22.70 9.35 -17.15
N TYR A 178 -21.78 10.29 -16.89
CA TYR A 178 -21.92 11.23 -15.76
C TYR A 178 -23.08 12.22 -15.97
N ASN A 179 -23.26 12.71 -17.19
CA ASN A 179 -24.30 13.67 -17.53
C ASN A 179 -25.70 13.05 -17.38
N SER A 180 -25.87 11.77 -17.74
CA SER A 180 -27.16 11.08 -17.68
C SER A 180 -27.67 10.77 -16.26
N ILE A 181 -26.81 10.83 -15.25
CA ILE A 181 -27.21 10.56 -13.85
C ILE A 181 -28.07 11.71 -13.33
N ASP A 182 -29.18 11.42 -12.67
CA ASP A 182 -29.99 12.42 -11.99
C ASP A 182 -29.24 13.01 -10.78
N LYS A 183 -29.04 14.33 -10.80
CA LYS A 183 -28.34 15.11 -9.77
C LYS A 183 -29.27 16.14 -9.12
N GLU A 184 -30.48 16.30 -9.65
CA GLU A 184 -31.39 17.39 -9.31
C GLU A 184 -32.47 16.91 -8.33
N THR A 185 -33.03 15.71 -8.54
CA THR A 185 -34.09 15.18 -7.66
C THR A 185 -33.62 15.17 -6.20
N PRO A 186 -34.40 15.76 -5.27
CA PRO A 186 -34.05 15.77 -3.85
C PRO A 186 -33.93 14.35 -3.30
N THR A 187 -32.83 14.08 -2.57
CA THR A 187 -32.63 12.80 -1.87
C THR A 187 -32.60 13.00 -0.36
N PRO A 188 -32.88 11.97 0.46
CA PRO A 188 -32.74 12.05 1.92
C PRO A 188 -31.32 12.43 2.37
N THR A 189 -30.30 12.19 1.54
CA THR A 189 -28.89 12.49 1.85
C THR A 189 -28.49 13.94 1.59
N ASP A 190 -29.31 14.72 0.85
CA ASP A 190 -28.98 16.08 0.43
C ASP A 190 -28.69 16.99 1.62
N ARG A 191 -29.48 16.88 2.70
CA ARG A 191 -29.29 17.67 3.92
C ARG A 191 -27.91 17.41 4.55
N GLN A 192 -27.45 16.16 4.58
CA GLN A 192 -26.15 15.85 5.15
C GLN A 192 -25.01 16.37 4.26
N ILE A 193 -25.14 16.18 2.94
CA ILE A 193 -24.18 16.70 1.94
C ILE A 193 -24.03 18.22 2.07
N GLU A 194 -25.12 18.95 2.24
CA GLU A 194 -25.12 20.42 2.38
C GLU A 194 -24.45 20.92 3.67
N VAL A 195 -24.45 20.11 4.73
CA VAL A 195 -23.78 20.43 6.01
C VAL A 195 -22.30 20.04 5.97
N ASP A 196 -21.93 18.98 5.25
CA ASP A 196 -20.57 18.47 5.20
C ASP A 196 -19.67 19.29 4.26
N ILE A 197 -20.15 19.61 3.06
CA ILE A 197 -19.37 20.33 2.04
C ILE A 197 -18.72 21.61 2.56
N PRO A 198 -19.44 22.52 3.26
CA PRO A 198 -18.84 23.76 3.76
C PRO A 198 -17.78 23.54 4.85
N ARG A 199 -17.73 22.36 5.48
CA ARG A 199 -16.74 21.97 6.49
C ARG A 199 -15.56 21.21 5.89
N CYS A 200 -15.72 20.68 4.69
CA CYS A 200 -14.72 19.90 3.96
C CYS A 200 -13.58 20.79 3.46
N HIS A 201 -12.35 20.57 3.95
CA HIS A 201 -11.13 21.22 3.46
C HIS A 201 -11.25 22.74 3.24
N GLN A 202 -11.84 23.45 4.21
CA GLN A 202 -12.12 24.89 4.15
C GLN A 202 -10.91 25.78 3.82
N TYR A 203 -9.70 25.29 4.11
CA TYR A 203 -8.45 25.99 3.82
C TYR A 203 -8.09 26.00 2.32
N ASP A 204 -8.71 25.15 1.49
CA ASP A 204 -8.45 25.09 0.05
C ASP A 204 -9.38 26.08 -0.69
N GLU A 205 -8.80 27.11 -1.32
CA GLU A 205 -9.54 28.18 -2.00
C GLU A 205 -10.45 27.69 -3.13
N LEU A 206 -10.08 26.58 -3.79
CA LEU A 206 -10.81 26.05 -4.92
C LEU A 206 -12.06 25.30 -4.44
N LEU A 207 -11.86 24.42 -3.45
CA LEU A 207 -12.91 23.58 -2.88
C LEU A 207 -13.91 24.36 -2.04
N SER A 208 -13.45 25.36 -1.27
CA SER A 208 -14.30 26.25 -0.46
C SER A 208 -15.10 27.28 -1.27
N SER A 209 -14.82 27.40 -2.57
CA SER A 209 -15.55 28.33 -3.44
C SER A 209 -17.00 27.87 -3.65
N PRO A 210 -17.96 28.79 -3.92
CA PRO A 210 -19.34 28.43 -4.25
C PRO A 210 -19.44 27.45 -5.43
N VAL A 211 -18.54 27.59 -6.42
CA VAL A 211 -18.44 26.67 -7.56
C VAL A 211 -17.97 25.29 -7.10
N GLY A 212 -16.95 25.23 -6.23
CA GLY A 212 -16.47 23.99 -5.63
C GLY A 212 -17.57 23.25 -4.87
N HIS A 213 -18.33 23.97 -4.04
CA HIS A 213 -19.46 23.40 -3.31
C HIS A 213 -20.53 22.80 -4.24
N GLN A 214 -20.88 23.51 -5.32
CA GLN A 214 -21.84 23.00 -6.31
C GLN A 214 -21.32 21.73 -7.01
N LYS A 215 -20.02 21.70 -7.35
CA LYS A 215 -19.37 20.53 -7.96
C LYS A 215 -19.35 19.32 -7.01
N PHE A 216 -19.00 19.53 -5.74
CA PHE A 216 -19.09 18.50 -4.71
C PHE A 216 -20.49 17.92 -4.64
N LYS A 217 -21.51 18.77 -4.49
CA LYS A 217 -22.91 18.34 -4.39
C LYS A 217 -23.30 17.47 -5.57
N ARG A 218 -22.98 17.89 -6.81
CA ARG A 218 -23.27 17.11 -8.02
C ARG A 218 -22.56 15.77 -8.07
N ILE A 219 -21.27 15.70 -7.75
CA ILE A 219 -20.50 14.45 -7.76
C ILE A 219 -20.99 13.48 -6.68
N LEU A 220 -21.20 13.96 -5.45
CA LEU A 220 -21.66 13.15 -4.33
C LEU A 220 -23.08 12.63 -4.57
N LYS A 221 -24.00 13.48 -5.05
CA LYS A 221 -25.35 13.05 -5.45
C LYS A 221 -25.30 12.02 -6.57
N ALA A 222 -24.50 12.27 -7.62
CA ALA A 222 -24.35 11.32 -8.71
C ALA A 222 -23.84 9.96 -8.20
N TRP A 223 -22.90 9.96 -7.26
CA TRP A 223 -22.36 8.72 -6.69
C TRP A 223 -23.41 7.95 -5.90
N VAL A 224 -24.14 8.60 -4.99
CA VAL A 224 -25.19 7.96 -4.18
C VAL A 224 -26.31 7.41 -5.06
N VAL A 225 -26.77 8.18 -6.04
CA VAL A 225 -27.83 7.75 -6.98
C VAL A 225 -27.39 6.56 -7.84
N SER A 226 -26.12 6.52 -8.24
CA SER A 226 -25.59 5.42 -9.06
C SER A 226 -25.35 4.12 -8.29
N HIS A 227 -25.37 4.16 -6.95
CA HIS A 227 -25.10 3.02 -6.08
C HIS A 227 -26.23 2.84 -5.06
N PRO A 228 -27.41 2.34 -5.48
CA PRO A 228 -28.59 2.26 -4.63
C PRO A 228 -28.42 1.37 -3.39
N GLN A 229 -27.43 0.49 -3.38
CA GLN A 229 -27.06 -0.33 -2.22
C GLN A 229 -26.31 0.44 -1.13
N TYR A 230 -25.77 1.62 -1.46
CA TYR A 230 -24.97 2.44 -0.56
C TYR A 230 -25.74 3.68 -0.09
N VAL A 231 -25.35 4.17 1.08
CA VAL A 231 -25.85 5.41 1.67
C VAL A 231 -24.70 6.39 1.86
N TYR A 232 -25.03 7.68 1.87
CA TYR A 232 -24.04 8.70 2.20
C TYR A 232 -23.64 8.58 3.67
N TRP A 233 -22.36 8.30 3.92
CA TRP A 233 -21.76 8.39 5.23
C TRP A 233 -20.91 9.67 5.33
N GLN A 234 -20.95 10.33 6.48
CA GLN A 234 -20.12 11.50 6.76
C GLN A 234 -18.64 11.14 6.54
N GLY A 235 -17.94 11.95 5.75
CA GLY A 235 -16.56 11.70 5.32
C GLY A 235 -16.42 11.32 3.84
N LEU A 236 -17.52 10.97 3.15
CA LEU A 236 -17.49 10.73 1.69
C LEU A 236 -17.14 12.01 0.91
N ASP A 237 -17.56 13.18 1.40
CA ASP A 237 -17.11 14.50 0.93
C ASP A 237 -15.58 14.64 0.99
N SER A 238 -14.98 14.29 2.13
CA SER A 238 -13.53 14.34 2.34
C SER A 238 -12.83 13.35 1.41
N LEU A 239 -13.39 12.16 1.19
CA LEU A 239 -12.85 11.18 0.22
C LEU A 239 -12.95 11.68 -1.23
N CYS A 240 -14.00 12.42 -1.58
CA CYS A 240 -14.20 12.99 -2.90
C CYS A 240 -13.23 14.16 -3.20
N ALA A 241 -12.77 14.86 -2.15
CA ALA A 241 -12.02 16.11 -2.29
C ALA A 241 -10.73 16.03 -3.12
N PRO A 242 -9.85 15.01 -2.96
CA PRO A 242 -8.66 14.88 -3.80
C PRO A 242 -9.00 14.75 -5.28
N PHE A 243 -10.04 13.98 -5.62
CA PHE A 243 -10.45 13.76 -7.01
C PHE A 243 -11.03 15.02 -7.65
N LEU A 244 -11.86 15.75 -6.91
CA LEU A 244 -12.42 17.02 -7.39
C LEU A 244 -11.34 18.11 -7.49
N SER A 245 -10.43 18.20 -6.52
CA SER A 245 -9.34 19.18 -6.54
C SER A 245 -8.44 18.99 -7.77
N LEU A 246 -8.06 17.74 -8.08
CA LEU A 246 -7.23 17.42 -9.24
C LEU A 246 -7.95 17.57 -10.59
N ASN A 247 -9.26 17.34 -10.62
CA ASN A 247 -10.07 17.35 -11.84
C ASN A 247 -11.18 18.40 -11.79
N PHE A 248 -10.91 19.58 -11.23
CA PHE A 248 -11.93 20.60 -10.95
C PHE A 248 -12.74 21.05 -12.19
N ASN A 249 -12.09 21.03 -13.35
CA ASN A 249 -12.71 21.40 -14.63
C ASN A 249 -13.40 20.21 -15.34
N ASP A 250 -13.29 19.01 -14.81
CA ASP A 250 -13.79 17.76 -15.39
C ASP A 250 -14.45 16.91 -14.28
N GLU A 251 -15.71 17.24 -13.96
CA GLU A 251 -16.48 16.57 -12.90
C GLU A 251 -16.73 15.09 -13.22
N ALA A 252 -16.87 14.76 -14.50
CA ALA A 252 -17.09 13.39 -14.95
C ALA A 252 -15.86 12.51 -14.67
N LEU A 253 -14.66 13.05 -14.91
CA LEU A 253 -13.41 12.38 -14.54
C LEU A 253 -13.25 12.26 -13.02
N ALA A 254 -13.55 13.32 -12.25
CA ALA A 254 -13.51 13.28 -10.79
C ALA A 254 -14.44 12.18 -10.24
N TYR A 255 -15.68 12.12 -10.73
CA TYR A 255 -16.66 11.10 -10.41
C TYR A 255 -16.16 9.70 -10.79
N SER A 256 -15.62 9.53 -12.00
CA SER A 256 -15.10 8.23 -12.46
C SER A 256 -13.96 7.73 -11.56
N CYS A 257 -13.04 8.61 -11.16
CA CYS A 257 -11.99 8.27 -10.22
C CYS A 257 -12.55 7.81 -8.86
N LEU A 258 -13.52 8.53 -8.30
CA LEU A 258 -14.17 8.15 -7.04
C LEU A 258 -14.87 6.78 -7.15
N SER A 259 -15.65 6.59 -8.21
CA SER A 259 -16.39 5.35 -8.49
C SER A 259 -15.47 4.15 -8.73
N ALA A 260 -14.27 4.35 -9.27
CA ALA A 260 -13.27 3.29 -9.42
C ALA A 260 -12.49 3.03 -8.13
N PHE A 261 -12.27 4.06 -7.31
CA PHE A 261 -11.51 3.97 -6.06
C PHE A 261 -12.24 3.21 -4.96
N ILE A 262 -13.54 3.51 -4.75
CA ILE A 262 -14.31 2.93 -3.66
C ILE A 262 -14.37 1.39 -3.71
N PRO A 263 -14.67 0.73 -4.84
CA PRO A 263 -14.68 -0.72 -4.90
C PRO A 263 -13.31 -1.37 -4.62
N LYS A 264 -12.19 -0.66 -4.82
CA LYS A 264 -10.85 -1.19 -4.59
C LYS A 264 -10.46 -1.16 -3.10
N TYR A 265 -10.77 -0.09 -2.39
CA TYR A 265 -10.30 0.13 -1.00
C TYR A 265 -11.40 0.14 0.05
N LEU A 266 -12.63 0.44 -0.34
CA LEU A 266 -13.78 0.72 0.54
C LEU A 266 -15.00 -0.13 0.14
N HIS A 267 -14.76 -1.34 -0.36
CA HIS A 267 -15.84 -2.23 -0.76
C HIS A 267 -16.78 -2.48 0.42
N ASN A 268 -18.07 -2.20 0.24
CA ASN A 268 -19.12 -2.33 1.26
C ASN A 268 -19.02 -1.42 2.50
N PHE A 269 -18.06 -0.50 2.56
CA PHE A 269 -17.95 0.47 3.67
C PHE A 269 -19.16 1.43 3.75
N PHE A 270 -19.83 1.68 2.62
CA PHE A 270 -20.96 2.61 2.54
C PHE A 270 -22.32 1.91 2.56
N LEU A 271 -22.40 0.63 2.94
CA LEU A 271 -23.69 -0.04 3.18
C LEU A 271 -24.47 0.68 4.28
N LYS A 272 -25.81 0.53 4.26
CA LYS A 272 -26.67 1.03 5.34
C LYS A 272 -26.31 0.42 6.69
N ASP A 273 -26.05 -0.89 6.69
CA ASP A 273 -25.39 -1.59 7.80
C ASP A 273 -24.01 -2.05 7.33
N ASN A 274 -22.99 -1.33 7.76
CA ASN A 274 -21.58 -1.61 7.47
C ASN A 274 -20.85 -2.15 8.70
N SER A 275 -21.58 -2.47 9.79
CA SER A 275 -20.99 -2.81 11.09
C SER A 275 -20.03 -3.99 10.99
N ALA A 276 -20.42 -5.04 10.26
CA ALA A 276 -19.58 -6.21 10.04
C ALA A 276 -18.27 -5.89 9.30
N VAL A 277 -18.36 -5.04 8.27
CA VAL A 277 -17.21 -4.62 7.45
C VAL A 277 -16.21 -3.81 8.29
N ILE A 278 -16.71 -2.82 9.03
CA ILE A 278 -15.87 -1.96 9.88
C ILE A 278 -15.26 -2.77 11.03
N GLN A 279 -16.04 -3.63 11.70
CA GLN A 279 -15.55 -4.45 12.80
C GLN A 279 -14.48 -5.44 12.35
N GLU A 280 -14.66 -6.11 11.20
CA GLU A 280 -13.61 -6.97 10.62
C GLU A 280 -12.35 -6.14 10.33
N TYR A 281 -12.50 -5.00 9.67
CA TYR A 281 -11.39 -4.16 9.26
C TYR A 281 -10.56 -3.65 10.45
N LEU A 282 -11.24 -3.21 11.52
CA LEU A 282 -10.60 -2.75 12.75
C LEU A 282 -9.97 -3.89 13.55
N ALA A 283 -10.58 -5.08 13.59
CA ALA A 283 -9.98 -6.24 14.23
C ALA A 283 -8.68 -6.65 13.51
N LYS A 284 -8.67 -6.63 12.17
CA LYS A 284 -7.45 -6.85 11.38
C LYS A 284 -6.40 -5.77 11.60
N PHE A 285 -6.83 -4.53 11.84
CA PHE A 285 -5.92 -3.46 12.22
C PHE A 285 -5.28 -3.72 13.59
N SER A 286 -6.07 -4.10 14.61
CA SER A 286 -5.57 -4.49 15.93
C SER A 286 -4.54 -5.62 15.85
N HIS A 287 -4.83 -6.66 15.07
CA HIS A 287 -3.90 -7.78 14.82
C HIS A 287 -2.60 -7.30 14.17
N LEU A 288 -2.68 -6.37 13.23
CA LEU A 288 -1.51 -5.83 12.55
C LEU A 288 -0.66 -4.96 13.50
N ILE A 289 -1.27 -4.20 14.41
CA ILE A 289 -0.53 -3.49 15.47
C ILE A 289 0.19 -4.52 16.35
N ALA A 290 -0.51 -5.55 16.84
CA ALA A 290 0.08 -6.58 17.69
C ALA A 290 1.23 -7.33 17.00
N PHE A 291 1.08 -7.59 15.69
CA PHE A 291 2.10 -8.24 14.89
C PHE A 291 3.37 -7.39 14.74
N HIS A 292 3.26 -6.05 14.66
CA HIS A 292 4.42 -5.17 14.42
C HIS A 292 4.96 -4.48 15.67
N ASP A 293 4.12 -4.21 16.68
CA ASP A 293 4.46 -3.47 17.91
C ASP A 293 3.64 -4.01 19.10
N PRO A 294 4.00 -5.20 19.61
CA PRO A 294 3.26 -5.86 20.70
C PRO A 294 3.32 -5.07 22.02
N GLU A 295 4.42 -4.35 22.30
CA GLU A 295 4.53 -3.46 23.46
C GLU A 295 3.44 -2.38 23.42
N LEU A 296 3.27 -1.72 22.26
CA LEU A 296 2.22 -0.74 22.06
C LEU A 296 0.83 -1.37 22.19
N THR A 297 0.57 -2.53 21.58
CA THR A 297 -0.71 -3.23 21.75
C THR A 297 -1.01 -3.53 23.21
N ASN A 298 -0.03 -4.07 23.95
CA ASN A 298 -0.21 -4.40 25.36
C ASN A 298 -0.57 -3.16 26.19
N HIS A 299 0.11 -2.04 25.96
CA HIS A 299 -0.19 -0.78 26.62
C HIS A 299 -1.60 -0.27 26.30
N LEU A 300 -1.95 -0.20 25.00
CA LEU A 300 -3.27 0.28 24.56
C LEU A 300 -4.40 -0.59 25.11
N ASP A 301 -4.22 -1.91 25.12
CA ASP A 301 -5.16 -2.85 25.74
C ASP A 301 -5.32 -2.59 27.24
N ASN A 302 -4.21 -2.38 27.97
CA ASN A 302 -4.22 -2.15 29.41
C ASN A 302 -4.99 -0.88 29.80
N ILE A 303 -4.93 0.17 28.97
CA ILE A 303 -5.68 1.41 29.17
C ILE A 303 -7.07 1.39 28.52
N GLY A 304 -7.46 0.28 27.87
CA GLY A 304 -8.76 0.14 27.20
C GLY A 304 -8.92 1.03 25.95
N PHE A 305 -7.82 1.41 25.30
CA PHE A 305 -7.80 2.31 24.15
C PHE A 305 -7.80 1.54 22.82
N ILE A 306 -9.00 1.25 22.31
CA ILE A 306 -9.21 0.39 21.13
C ILE A 306 -9.31 1.18 19.81
N PRO A 307 -8.99 0.57 18.64
CA PRO A 307 -9.05 1.25 17.35
C PRO A 307 -10.39 1.85 16.94
N GLU A 308 -11.51 1.29 17.41
CA GLU A 308 -12.86 1.82 17.20
C GLU A 308 -12.98 3.31 17.61
N LEU A 309 -12.17 3.76 18.57
CA LEU A 309 -12.21 5.13 19.09
C LEU A 309 -11.57 6.17 18.16
N TYR A 310 -10.62 5.77 17.30
CA TYR A 310 -9.81 6.72 16.53
C TYR A 310 -9.62 6.37 15.05
N ALA A 311 -9.72 5.11 14.66
CA ALA A 311 -9.32 4.66 13.32
C ALA A 311 -10.48 4.60 12.31
N ILE A 312 -11.74 4.72 12.75
CA ILE A 312 -12.89 4.74 11.82
C ILE A 312 -12.75 5.85 10.77
N PRO A 313 -12.48 7.13 11.13
CA PRO A 313 -12.31 8.18 10.13
C PRO A 313 -11.11 7.94 9.22
N TRP A 314 -10.05 7.30 9.73
CA TRP A 314 -8.85 7.01 8.96
C TRP A 314 -9.17 6.11 7.78
N PHE A 315 -9.87 5.00 8.04
CA PHE A 315 -10.16 4.03 7.00
C PHE A 315 -11.36 4.47 6.15
N LEU A 316 -12.44 4.97 6.74
CA LEU A 316 -13.64 5.38 5.99
C LEU A 316 -13.33 6.47 4.95
N THR A 317 -12.39 7.36 5.26
CA THR A 317 -12.00 8.47 4.38
C THR A 317 -10.66 8.26 3.68
N MET A 318 -10.00 7.11 3.89
CA MET A 318 -8.64 6.85 3.40
C MET A 318 -7.68 8.00 3.73
N TYR A 319 -7.73 8.42 5.00
CA TYR A 319 -6.97 9.48 5.66
C TYR A 319 -7.28 10.91 5.22
N THR A 320 -8.15 11.13 4.23
CA THR A 320 -8.38 12.48 3.68
C THR A 320 -9.00 13.44 4.68
N HIS A 321 -9.82 12.95 5.62
CA HIS A 321 -10.35 13.78 6.68
C HIS A 321 -9.29 14.16 7.73
N VAL A 322 -8.24 13.35 7.85
CA VAL A 322 -7.19 13.47 8.88
C VAL A 322 -6.08 14.42 8.44
N PHE A 323 -5.65 14.33 7.19
CA PHE A 323 -4.52 15.10 6.68
C PHE A 323 -4.92 16.12 5.62
N PRO A 324 -4.19 17.24 5.51
CA PRO A 324 -4.41 18.20 4.43
C PRO A 324 -4.09 17.60 3.05
N LEU A 325 -4.73 18.11 1.99
CA LEU A 325 -4.69 17.54 0.64
C LEU A 325 -3.28 17.36 0.08
N HIS A 326 -2.36 18.27 0.35
CA HIS A 326 -0.97 18.14 -0.12
C HIS A 326 -0.24 16.93 0.50
N LYS A 327 -0.55 16.59 1.76
CA LYS A 327 -0.06 15.38 2.43
C LYS A 327 -0.75 14.14 1.86
N ILE A 328 -2.05 14.23 1.58
CA ILE A 328 -2.83 13.17 0.95
C ILE A 328 -2.30 12.82 -0.43
N PHE A 329 -1.99 13.79 -1.29
CA PHE A 329 -1.47 13.49 -2.63
C PHE A 329 -0.17 12.67 -2.55
N HIS A 330 0.75 13.05 -1.65
CA HIS A 330 1.99 12.30 -1.45
C HIS A 330 1.73 10.89 -0.90
N LEU A 331 0.83 10.74 0.07
CA LEU A 331 0.46 9.44 0.62
C LEU A 331 -0.22 8.55 -0.43
N TRP A 332 -1.11 9.14 -1.24
CA TRP A 332 -1.94 8.45 -2.22
C TRP A 332 -1.14 8.01 -3.46
N ASP A 333 -0.05 8.68 -3.81
CA ASP A 333 0.86 8.23 -4.86
C ASP A 333 1.32 6.78 -4.61
N THR A 334 1.57 6.41 -3.35
CA THR A 334 1.93 5.05 -2.97
C THR A 334 0.69 4.17 -2.72
N LEU A 335 -0.36 4.71 -2.09
CA LEU A 335 -1.59 3.96 -1.80
C LEU A 335 -2.21 3.37 -3.08
N LEU A 336 -2.28 4.17 -4.16
CA LEU A 336 -2.89 3.78 -5.43
C LEU A 336 -2.15 2.63 -6.13
N LEU A 337 -0.82 2.53 -5.91
CA LEU A 337 0.03 1.41 -6.35
C LEU A 337 -0.22 0.13 -5.52
N GLY A 338 -0.58 0.30 -4.25
CA GLY A 338 -0.76 -0.77 -3.29
C GLY A 338 -2.01 -1.63 -3.50
N GLN A 339 -2.03 -2.73 -2.75
CA GLN A 339 -3.20 -3.60 -2.60
C GLN A 339 -4.22 -2.98 -1.62
N SER A 340 -5.42 -3.57 -1.55
CA SER A 340 -6.50 -3.08 -0.68
C SER A 340 -6.13 -3.09 0.82
N SER A 341 -5.13 -3.89 1.22
CA SER A 341 -4.62 -3.97 2.60
C SER A 341 -3.58 -2.89 2.95
N PHE A 342 -3.03 -2.18 1.96
CA PHE A 342 -2.00 -1.16 2.18
C PHE A 342 -2.42 -0.04 3.15
N PRO A 343 -3.69 0.44 3.16
CA PRO A 343 -4.14 1.41 4.16
C PRO A 343 -3.92 0.94 5.61
N LEU A 344 -4.07 -0.34 5.93
CA LEU A 344 -3.76 -0.85 7.28
C LEU A 344 -2.28 -0.60 7.65
N CYS A 345 -1.37 -0.75 6.69
CA CYS A 345 0.06 -0.51 6.89
C CYS A 345 0.37 0.98 7.14
N ILE A 346 -0.38 1.88 6.49
CA ILE A 346 -0.31 3.32 6.75
C ILE A 346 -0.74 3.61 8.19
N GLY A 347 -1.85 3.02 8.65
CA GLY A 347 -2.33 3.19 10.02
C GLY A 347 -1.28 2.77 11.06
N VAL A 348 -0.61 1.63 10.85
CA VAL A 348 0.46 1.17 11.75
C VAL A 348 1.67 2.11 11.66
N ALA A 349 2.03 2.61 10.48
CA ALA A 349 3.13 3.58 10.33
C ALA A 349 2.87 4.90 11.07
N ILE A 350 1.62 5.39 11.08
CA ILE A 350 1.21 6.57 11.86
C ILE A 350 1.38 6.28 13.36
N LEU A 351 0.88 5.14 13.85
CA LEU A 351 1.03 4.75 15.25
C LEU A 351 2.51 4.61 15.66
N LYS A 352 3.38 4.11 14.78
CA LYS A 352 4.83 4.03 15.03
C LYS A 352 5.48 5.40 15.20
N GLN A 353 5.00 6.44 14.53
CA GLN A 353 5.50 7.81 14.74
C GLN A 353 5.01 8.40 16.07
N LEU A 354 3.77 8.06 16.47
CA LEU A 354 3.15 8.52 17.72
C LEU A 354 3.53 7.67 18.94
N ARG A 355 4.24 6.56 18.74
CA ARG A 355 4.52 5.50 19.72
C ARG A 355 5.01 6.02 21.06
N ASN A 356 6.02 6.89 21.06
CA ASN A 356 6.64 7.36 22.31
C ASN A 356 5.63 8.11 23.20
N ASN A 357 4.76 8.91 22.59
CA ASN A 357 3.71 9.63 23.30
C ASN A 357 2.64 8.64 23.79
N LEU A 358 2.19 7.74 22.92
CA LEU A 358 1.18 6.74 23.24
C LEU A 358 1.56 5.90 24.46
N LEU A 359 2.80 5.39 24.50
CA LEU A 359 3.30 4.58 25.62
C LEU A 359 3.40 5.37 26.94
N SER A 360 3.52 6.70 26.86
CA SER A 360 3.55 7.56 28.05
C SER A 360 2.16 8.03 28.53
N TYR A 361 1.12 7.79 27.73
CA TYR A 361 -0.21 8.36 27.92
C TYR A 361 -1.21 7.34 28.45
N GLY A 362 -2.16 7.83 29.25
CA GLY A 362 -3.36 7.09 29.63
C GLY A 362 -4.46 7.22 28.57
N PHE A 363 -5.65 6.72 28.90
CA PHE A 363 -6.81 6.73 28.01
C PHE A 363 -7.20 8.15 27.55
N ASN A 364 -7.30 9.09 28.50
CA ASN A 364 -7.79 10.45 28.21
C ASN A 364 -6.79 11.25 27.38
N GLU A 365 -5.50 11.13 27.68
CA GLU A 365 -4.42 11.77 26.95
C GLU A 365 -4.35 11.23 25.52
N CYS A 366 -4.56 9.93 25.32
CA CYS A 366 -4.68 9.34 23.98
C CYS A 366 -5.88 9.93 23.21
N ILE A 367 -7.08 10.01 23.81
CA ILE A 367 -8.25 10.62 23.17
C ILE A 367 -7.96 12.05 22.72
N LEU A 368 -7.32 12.84 23.57
CA LEU A 368 -6.96 14.23 23.25
C LEU A 368 -5.94 14.29 22.10
N MET A 369 -4.90 13.45 22.14
CA MET A 369 -3.88 13.39 21.10
C MET A 369 -4.46 13.01 19.73
N PHE A 370 -5.43 12.09 19.66
CA PHE A 370 -6.06 11.75 18.36
C PHE A 370 -7.08 12.78 17.89
N SER A 371 -7.65 13.56 18.81
CA SER A 371 -8.53 14.69 18.48
C SER A 371 -7.75 15.86 17.88
N ASP A 372 -6.52 16.10 18.39
CA ASP A 372 -5.58 17.09 17.87
C ASP A 372 -4.26 16.40 17.47
N MET A 373 -4.30 15.72 16.32
CA MET A 373 -3.22 14.83 15.88
C MET A 373 -1.91 15.60 15.70
N PRO A 374 -0.80 15.17 16.36
CA PRO A 374 0.51 15.74 16.14
C PRO A 374 0.93 15.69 14.68
N GLU A 375 1.88 16.55 14.30
CA GLU A 375 2.36 16.56 12.93
C GLU A 375 3.01 15.23 12.54
N ILE A 376 2.44 14.58 11.52
CA ILE A 376 2.98 13.36 10.92
C ILE A 376 3.88 13.72 9.73
N ASP A 377 5.07 13.10 9.71
CA ASP A 377 5.96 13.08 8.55
C ASP A 377 5.45 12.05 7.55
N ILE A 378 4.91 12.55 6.43
CA ILE A 378 4.33 11.70 5.38
C ILE A 378 5.39 10.90 4.62
N GLN A 379 6.59 11.46 4.41
CA GLN A 379 7.65 10.74 3.71
C GLN A 379 8.08 9.52 4.53
N ARG A 380 8.32 9.73 5.83
CA ARG A 380 8.61 8.63 6.75
C ARG A 380 7.43 7.64 6.84
N CYS A 381 6.19 8.13 6.88
CA CYS A 381 5.00 7.28 6.90
C CYS A 381 4.91 6.36 5.67
N VAL A 382 5.20 6.88 4.48
CA VAL A 382 5.23 6.09 3.24
C VAL A 382 6.33 5.04 3.31
N GLN A 383 7.54 5.40 3.74
CA GLN A 383 8.65 4.46 3.85
C GLN A 383 8.36 3.33 4.85
N ASP A 384 7.83 3.67 6.02
CA ASP A 384 7.54 2.70 7.06
C ASP A 384 6.34 1.82 6.69
N SER A 385 5.31 2.36 6.02
CA SER A 385 4.19 1.55 5.51
C SER A 385 4.62 0.53 4.45
N ILE A 386 5.57 0.87 3.56
CA ILE A 386 6.16 -0.08 2.60
C ILE A 386 6.92 -1.19 3.34
N LYS A 387 7.74 -0.86 4.35
CA LYS A 387 8.47 -1.87 5.14
C LYS A 387 7.50 -2.82 5.85
N ILE A 388 6.47 -2.27 6.49
CA ILE A 388 5.41 -3.03 7.15
C ILE A 388 4.74 -3.97 6.14
N PHE A 389 4.33 -3.46 4.99
CA PHE A 389 3.72 -4.25 3.93
C PHE A 389 4.63 -5.38 3.43
N CYS A 390 5.90 -5.09 3.13
CA CYS A 390 6.87 -6.09 2.63
C CYS A 390 7.27 -7.14 3.66
N SER A 391 7.15 -6.83 4.96
CA SER A 391 7.44 -7.76 6.06
C SER A 391 6.23 -8.55 6.54
N THR A 392 5.05 -8.31 5.96
CA THR A 392 3.78 -8.91 6.35
C THR A 392 3.31 -9.89 5.27
N PRO A 393 3.19 -11.21 5.56
CA PRO A 393 2.55 -12.17 4.67
C PRO A 393 1.15 -11.72 4.24
N LYS A 394 0.77 -12.02 3.00
CA LYS A 394 -0.49 -11.48 2.42
C LYS A 394 -1.71 -11.97 3.20
N SER A 395 -1.72 -13.25 3.59
CA SER A 395 -2.81 -13.89 4.32
C SER A 395 -3.10 -13.29 5.70
N ILE A 396 -2.10 -12.67 6.36
CA ILE A 396 -2.30 -11.97 7.64
C ILE A 396 -3.37 -10.87 7.50
N THR A 397 -3.37 -10.20 6.36
CA THR A 397 -4.31 -9.11 6.08
C THR A 397 -5.56 -9.56 5.32
N TYR A 398 -5.82 -10.87 5.24
CA TYR A 398 -7.03 -11.41 4.60
C TYR A 398 -8.30 -10.85 5.25
N ARG A 399 -9.25 -10.41 4.41
CA ARG A 399 -10.58 -9.91 4.81
C ARG A 399 -11.64 -10.51 3.90
N VAL A 400 -12.75 -10.94 4.49
CA VAL A 400 -13.90 -11.52 3.76
C VAL A 400 -14.58 -10.48 2.88
N HIS A 401 -14.61 -9.22 3.35
CA HIS A 401 -15.20 -8.11 2.62
C HIS A 401 -14.26 -7.43 1.63
N GLU A 402 -13.06 -7.99 1.37
CA GLU A 402 -12.20 -7.52 0.29
C GLU A 402 -12.79 -7.88 -1.08
N LYS A 403 -12.84 -6.91 -2.00
CA LYS A 403 -13.23 -7.18 -3.39
C LYS A 403 -12.12 -7.99 -4.09
N VAL A 404 -12.33 -9.29 -4.24
CA VAL A 404 -11.42 -10.15 -5.01
C VAL A 404 -11.51 -9.77 -6.49
N SER A 405 -10.42 -9.24 -7.05
CA SER A 405 -10.35 -9.07 -8.50
C SER A 405 -10.29 -10.45 -9.15
N PRO A 406 -11.13 -10.76 -10.16
CA PRO A 406 -11.04 -12.02 -10.87
C PRO A 406 -9.62 -12.15 -11.45
N LYS A 407 -8.93 -13.27 -11.17
CA LYS A 407 -7.61 -13.57 -11.73
C LYS A 407 -7.72 -13.52 -13.26
N VAL A 408 -7.29 -12.44 -13.89
CA VAL A 408 -7.25 -12.29 -15.35
C VAL A 408 -6.31 -13.38 -15.89
N LYS A 409 -6.87 -14.35 -16.63
CA LYS A 409 -6.06 -15.30 -17.42
C LYS A 409 -5.16 -14.47 -18.33
N LYS A 410 -3.84 -14.64 -18.23
CA LYS A 410 -2.87 -13.99 -19.13
C LYS A 410 -3.25 -14.27 -20.59
N PRO A 411 -3.54 -13.28 -21.45
CA PRO A 411 -4.00 -13.53 -22.82
C PRO A 411 -2.89 -13.82 -23.84
N PHE A 412 -1.69 -14.27 -23.43
CA PHE A 412 -0.60 -14.47 -24.39
C PHE A 412 0.28 -15.65 -24.01
N GLU A 413 -0.18 -16.84 -24.39
CA GLU A 413 0.63 -18.01 -24.72
C GLU A 413 -0.28 -18.96 -25.53
N ALA A 414 -0.56 -18.56 -26.78
CA ALA A 414 -1.04 -19.50 -27.78
C ALA A 414 0.14 -20.38 -28.21
N THR A 415 -0.13 -21.66 -28.49
CA THR A 415 0.77 -22.66 -29.08
C THR A 415 1.87 -23.27 -28.20
N ALA A 416 1.46 -24.14 -27.27
CA ALA A 416 2.21 -25.35 -26.95
C ALA A 416 1.23 -26.49 -26.65
N LYS A 417 1.10 -27.44 -27.58
CA LYS A 417 0.45 -28.74 -27.32
C LYS A 417 1.39 -29.54 -26.42
N PHE A 418 1.26 -29.45 -25.10
CA PHE A 418 1.82 -30.43 -24.18
C PHE A 418 0.91 -30.54 -22.95
N SER A 419 0.36 -31.75 -22.78
CA SER A 419 -0.29 -32.33 -21.59
C SER A 419 -0.65 -31.38 -20.45
N THR A 420 -1.95 -31.11 -20.33
CA THR A 420 -2.60 -30.64 -19.11
C THR A 420 -2.32 -31.59 -17.95
N SER A 421 -1.42 -31.20 -17.06
CA SER A 421 -1.51 -31.53 -15.64
C SER A 421 -1.82 -30.21 -14.92
N GLU A 422 -3.11 -29.87 -14.82
CA GLU A 422 -3.58 -28.91 -13.83
C GLU A 422 -3.18 -29.46 -12.45
N SER A 423 -2.10 -28.95 -11.86
CA SER A 423 -1.81 -29.21 -10.46
C SER A 423 -2.89 -28.51 -9.64
N MET A 424 -3.87 -29.29 -9.19
CA MET A 424 -4.91 -28.83 -8.29
C MET A 424 -4.24 -28.30 -7.01
N MET A 425 -4.20 -26.98 -6.82
CA MET A 425 -3.85 -26.40 -5.52
C MET A 425 -4.99 -26.69 -4.55
N ASP A 426 -4.66 -27.29 -3.40
CA ASP A 426 -5.62 -27.74 -2.40
C ASP A 426 -6.42 -26.55 -1.82
N PRO A 427 -7.76 -26.50 -1.98
CA PRO A 427 -8.62 -25.44 -1.45
C PRO A 427 -8.48 -25.25 0.07
N ASP A 428 -8.08 -26.29 0.79
CA ASP A 428 -7.95 -26.26 2.24
C ASP A 428 -6.75 -25.44 2.75
N LEU A 429 -5.80 -25.09 1.88
CA LEU A 429 -4.64 -24.25 2.23
C LEU A 429 -4.94 -22.75 2.28
N PHE A 430 -6.10 -22.32 1.79
CA PHE A 430 -6.49 -20.92 1.74
C PHE A 430 -7.15 -20.46 3.05
N MET A 431 -7.26 -19.14 3.20
CA MET A 431 -7.98 -18.53 4.31
C MET A 431 -9.49 -18.73 4.16
N ALA A 432 -10.16 -19.12 5.25
CA ALA A 432 -11.62 -19.12 5.34
C ALA A 432 -12.13 -17.96 6.22
N PRO A 433 -13.37 -17.48 5.99
CA PRO A 433 -14.05 -16.52 6.86
C PRO A 433 -14.08 -16.96 8.33
N LEU A 434 -13.78 -16.05 9.26
CA LEU A 434 -13.94 -16.26 10.69
C LEU A 434 -15.10 -15.41 11.23
N PRO A 435 -15.87 -15.89 12.21
CA PRO A 435 -16.84 -15.07 12.93
C PRO A 435 -16.15 -13.85 13.56
N ILE A 436 -16.81 -12.68 13.51
CA ILE A 436 -16.25 -11.43 14.06
C ILE A 436 -15.92 -11.57 15.55
N ALA A 437 -16.77 -12.25 16.32
CA ALA A 437 -16.53 -12.50 17.74
C ALA A 437 -15.23 -13.28 17.99
N GLU A 438 -14.93 -14.27 17.15
CA GLU A 438 -13.68 -15.04 17.22
C GLU A 438 -12.50 -14.15 16.82
N LEU A 439 -12.60 -13.44 15.70
CA LEU A 439 -11.57 -12.53 15.21
C LEU A 439 -11.19 -11.46 16.26
N LYS A 440 -12.18 -10.89 16.95
CA LYS A 440 -11.97 -9.90 18.03
C LYS A 440 -11.44 -10.50 19.32
N SER A 441 -11.63 -11.80 19.56
CA SER A 441 -11.09 -12.49 20.73
C SER A 441 -9.61 -12.84 20.59
N GLU A 442 -9.12 -12.93 19.36
CA GLU A 442 -7.70 -13.16 19.08
C GLU A 442 -6.90 -11.87 19.11
N VAL A 443 -5.66 -11.93 19.62
CA VAL A 443 -4.71 -10.81 19.60
C VAL A 443 -3.80 -10.86 18.37
N SER A 444 -3.47 -12.07 17.91
CA SER A 444 -2.51 -12.34 16.85
C SER A 444 -3.24 -12.71 15.55
N PRO A 445 -2.72 -12.33 14.37
CA PRO A 445 -3.29 -12.75 13.09
C PRO A 445 -3.06 -14.25 12.81
N ARG A 446 -3.79 -14.76 11.81
CA ARG A 446 -3.57 -16.09 11.25
C ARG A 446 -2.87 -16.00 9.88
N ILE A 447 -2.01 -16.98 9.58
CA ILE A 447 -1.36 -17.17 8.28
C ILE A 447 -1.98 -18.37 7.55
N SER A 448 -2.09 -18.30 6.22
CA SER A 448 -2.58 -19.42 5.41
C SER A 448 -1.55 -20.54 5.30
N GLY A 449 -2.01 -21.75 4.98
CA GLY A 449 -1.11 -22.86 4.68
C GLY A 449 -0.27 -22.60 3.42
N GLU A 450 -0.84 -21.93 2.41
CA GLU A 450 -0.11 -21.52 1.21
C GLU A 450 1.07 -20.58 1.54
N ASP A 451 0.82 -19.50 2.27
CA ASP A 451 1.86 -18.53 2.64
C ASP A 451 2.90 -19.19 3.54
N LEU A 452 2.49 -20.06 4.46
CA LEU A 452 3.41 -20.84 5.30
C LEU A 452 4.36 -21.70 4.46
N LEU A 453 3.83 -22.46 3.51
CA LEU A 453 4.63 -23.36 2.66
C LEU A 453 5.54 -22.58 1.69
N ASP A 454 5.06 -21.48 1.13
CA ASP A 454 5.85 -20.59 0.28
C ASP A 454 7.01 -19.96 1.07
N LEU A 455 6.79 -19.55 2.33
CA LEU A 455 7.83 -18.97 3.19
C LEU A 455 8.86 -20.00 3.69
N LEU A 456 8.50 -21.27 3.73
CA LEU A 456 9.40 -22.38 4.08
C LEU A 456 10.14 -22.99 2.87
N ASP A 457 9.95 -22.45 1.66
CA ASP A 457 10.45 -23.01 0.39
C ASP A 457 9.95 -24.46 0.12
N LEU A 458 8.83 -24.88 0.75
CA LEU A 458 8.26 -26.24 0.67
C LEU A 458 7.16 -26.40 -0.39
N SER A 459 6.82 -25.33 -1.10
CA SER A 459 5.82 -25.36 -2.19
C SER A 459 6.33 -26.17 -3.39
N PRO A 460 5.50 -27.03 -4.03
CA PRO A 460 5.92 -27.88 -5.15
C PRO A 460 6.46 -27.09 -6.36
N ASP A 461 6.09 -25.82 -6.52
CA ASP A 461 6.54 -24.91 -7.58
C ASP A 461 7.83 -24.13 -7.25
N SER A 462 8.49 -24.44 -6.12
CA SER A 462 9.65 -23.71 -5.55
C SER A 462 10.89 -23.64 -6.47
N LYS A 463 10.98 -24.49 -7.51
CA LYS A 463 12.20 -24.62 -8.35
C LYS A 463 12.65 -23.35 -9.07
N ASN A 464 11.83 -22.29 -9.15
CA ASN A 464 12.16 -21.03 -9.84
C ASN A 464 11.84 -19.74 -9.04
N LYS A 465 11.46 -19.81 -7.75
CA LYS A 465 11.17 -18.60 -6.95
C LYS A 465 12.46 -18.05 -6.31
N SER A 466 12.65 -16.73 -6.39
CA SER A 466 13.66 -16.03 -5.59
C SER A 466 13.37 -16.28 -4.12
N ARG A 467 14.39 -16.71 -3.36
CA ARG A 467 14.26 -17.02 -1.93
C ARG A 467 13.64 -15.83 -1.20
N SER A 468 12.59 -16.10 -0.41
CA SER A 468 11.96 -15.12 0.46
C SER A 468 13.03 -14.46 1.37
N SER A 469 13.04 -13.13 1.45
CA SER A 469 13.88 -12.42 2.43
C SER A 469 13.34 -12.55 3.87
N ILE A 470 12.08 -12.97 4.01
CA ILE A 470 11.40 -13.18 5.29
C ILE A 470 11.84 -14.53 5.85
N LYS A 471 12.34 -14.51 7.08
CA LYS A 471 12.71 -15.72 7.83
C LYS A 471 11.56 -16.11 8.76
N MET A 472 11.36 -17.41 8.94
CA MET A 472 10.29 -17.96 9.77
C MET A 472 10.84 -18.89 10.84
N LEU A 473 10.16 -18.93 11.99
CA LEU A 473 10.32 -19.89 13.06
C LEU A 473 8.95 -20.56 13.27
N VAL A 474 8.91 -21.88 13.09
CA VAL A 474 7.68 -22.66 13.32
C VAL A 474 7.76 -23.31 14.69
N ILE A 475 6.76 -23.06 15.53
CA ILE A 475 6.61 -23.67 16.86
C ILE A 475 5.39 -24.59 16.82
N ASP A 476 5.61 -25.90 16.93
CA ASP A 476 4.56 -26.90 17.06
C ASP A 476 4.26 -27.13 18.54
N ILE A 477 3.05 -26.77 18.99
CA ILE A 477 2.65 -26.81 20.40
C ILE A 477 1.93 -28.10 20.81
N ARG A 478 1.82 -29.06 19.89
CA ARG A 478 1.22 -30.37 20.16
C ARG A 478 2.05 -31.17 21.15
N SER A 479 1.44 -32.18 21.75
CA SER A 479 2.16 -33.06 22.69
C SER A 479 3.34 -33.73 22.00
N SER A 480 4.35 -34.11 22.78
CA SER A 480 5.51 -34.85 22.26
C SER A 480 5.15 -36.26 21.77
N GLU A 481 3.94 -36.75 22.05
CA GLU A 481 3.40 -37.99 21.49
C GLU A 481 2.85 -37.80 20.08
N GLU A 482 2.27 -36.62 19.80
CA GLU A 482 1.75 -36.21 18.49
C GLU A 482 2.82 -35.59 17.59
N TYR A 483 3.99 -35.27 18.15
CA TYR A 483 5.17 -34.78 17.44
C TYR A 483 6.23 -35.89 17.39
N PRO A 484 6.52 -36.49 16.22
CA PRO A 484 7.51 -37.56 16.12
C PRO A 484 8.88 -37.04 16.54
N PHE A 485 9.50 -37.71 17.52
CA PHE A 485 10.84 -37.39 17.99
C PHE A 485 11.85 -37.64 16.86
N ILE A 486 12.15 -36.62 16.04
CA ILE A 486 13.33 -36.66 15.18
C ILE A 486 14.50 -36.58 16.16
N GLY A 487 15.22 -37.69 16.33
CA GLY A 487 16.42 -37.78 17.16
C GLY A 487 17.53 -36.85 16.68
N MET A 488 17.40 -35.54 16.88
CA MET A 488 18.52 -34.66 17.11
C MET A 488 18.57 -34.45 18.62
N LYS A 489 19.45 -35.21 19.27
CA LYS A 489 19.96 -34.89 20.60
C LYS A 489 20.18 -33.37 20.66
N LEU A 490 19.76 -32.73 21.75
CA LEU A 490 20.30 -31.44 22.19
C LEU A 490 21.83 -31.57 22.32
N PHE A 491 22.55 -31.51 21.22
CA PHE A 491 23.92 -31.06 21.20
C PHE A 491 23.86 -29.58 20.88
N PHE A 492 24.68 -28.80 21.56
CA PHE A 492 24.97 -27.42 21.20
C PHE A 492 25.28 -27.32 19.70
N ILE A 493 24.28 -27.00 18.85
CA ILE A 493 24.44 -27.04 17.39
C ILE A 493 25.09 -25.73 16.94
N ARG A 494 26.38 -25.84 16.62
CA ARG A 494 27.04 -25.00 15.63
C ARG A 494 26.30 -25.19 14.30
N TRP A 495 25.59 -24.15 13.87
CA TRP A 495 24.78 -24.10 12.66
C TRP A 495 25.57 -24.56 11.41
N PRO A 496 25.06 -25.49 10.56
CA PRO A 496 25.69 -25.78 9.28
C PRO A 496 25.52 -24.58 8.35
N LYS A 497 26.61 -24.12 7.73
CA LYS A 497 26.62 -22.95 6.84
C LYS A 497 26.00 -23.21 5.46
N ASP A 498 25.63 -24.45 5.14
CA ASP A 498 25.17 -24.82 3.79
C ASP A 498 23.82 -25.56 3.81
N PRO A 499 22.90 -25.26 2.86
CA PRO A 499 21.66 -25.99 2.71
C PRO A 499 21.92 -27.42 2.22
N VAL A 500 21.45 -28.42 2.97
CA VAL A 500 21.51 -29.82 2.51
C VAL A 500 20.51 -30.01 1.37
N PRO A 501 20.92 -30.49 0.17
CA PRO A 501 20.00 -30.68 -0.93
C PRO A 501 19.05 -31.83 -0.64
N TRP A 502 17.75 -31.60 -0.85
CA TRP A 502 16.73 -32.65 -0.84
C TRP A 502 16.92 -33.56 -2.06
N LYS A 503 17.56 -34.71 -1.88
CA LYS A 503 17.46 -35.85 -2.80
C LYS A 503 16.56 -36.88 -2.14
N GLY A 504 15.50 -37.29 -2.85
CA GLY A 504 14.59 -38.32 -2.38
C GLY A 504 15.36 -39.57 -1.99
N SER A 505 15.50 -39.80 -0.68
CA SER A 505 15.89 -41.08 -0.13
C SER A 505 14.62 -41.78 0.35
N SER A 506 14.50 -43.03 -0.08
CA SER A 506 13.44 -43.99 0.21
C SER A 506 13.56 -44.57 1.62
N ASP A 507 13.87 -43.76 2.62
CA ASP A 507 13.92 -44.20 4.01
C ASP A 507 12.67 -43.71 4.75
N GLY A 508 11.91 -44.65 5.31
CA GLY A 508 10.62 -44.47 5.97
C GLY A 508 10.68 -43.66 7.27
N TYR A 509 11.00 -42.37 7.18
CA TYR A 509 10.82 -41.43 8.27
C TYR A 509 9.35 -41.01 8.36
N ASN A 510 8.69 -41.31 9.48
CA ASN A 510 7.35 -40.82 9.80
C ASN A 510 7.33 -39.27 9.74
N LYS A 511 6.78 -38.71 8.66
CA LYS A 511 6.63 -37.27 8.45
C LYS A 511 5.39 -36.77 9.20
N GLU A 512 5.33 -36.85 10.52
CA GLU A 512 4.19 -36.31 11.31
C GLU A 512 4.44 -34.85 11.79
N ALA A 513 5.59 -34.26 11.48
CA ALA A 513 5.98 -32.88 11.80
C ALA A 513 6.57 -32.14 10.59
N LEU A 514 6.47 -30.82 10.59
CA LEU A 514 7.06 -29.97 9.56
C LEU A 514 8.60 -29.97 9.65
N PRO A 515 9.32 -29.99 8.51
CA PRO A 515 10.78 -29.84 8.53
C PRO A 515 11.20 -28.51 9.19
N ASN A 516 12.19 -28.56 10.08
CA ASN A 516 12.74 -27.42 10.82
C ASN A 516 11.76 -26.71 11.79
N SER A 517 10.61 -27.31 12.12
CA SER A 517 9.81 -26.85 13.26
C SER A 517 10.44 -27.24 14.60
N ILE A 518 10.16 -26.47 15.65
CA ILE A 518 10.53 -26.79 17.02
C ILE A 518 9.26 -27.25 17.76
N ASN A 519 9.32 -28.38 18.47
CA ASN A 519 8.23 -28.79 19.35
C ASN A 519 8.39 -28.14 20.72
N ILE A 520 7.36 -27.39 21.13
CA ILE A 520 7.26 -26.79 22.47
C ILE A 520 5.84 -27.08 22.97
N PRO A 521 5.60 -28.26 23.58
CA PRO A 521 4.27 -28.65 24.01
C PRO A 521 3.63 -27.61 24.92
N TYR A 522 2.37 -27.24 24.65
CA TYR A 522 1.65 -26.19 25.39
C TYR A 522 1.72 -26.40 26.92
N ALA A 523 1.55 -27.66 27.37
CA ALA A 523 1.52 -28.03 28.79
C ALA A 523 2.82 -27.73 29.55
N THR A 524 3.96 -27.70 28.86
CA THR A 524 5.29 -27.49 29.46
C THR A 524 5.98 -26.23 28.95
N ALA A 525 5.32 -25.45 28.10
CA ALA A 525 5.93 -24.31 27.42
C ALA A 525 6.24 -23.13 28.34
N PHE A 526 5.35 -22.88 29.30
CA PHE A 526 5.44 -21.74 30.20
C PHE A 526 5.72 -22.22 31.62
N THR A 527 6.64 -21.53 32.29
CA THR A 527 6.90 -21.72 33.71
C THR A 527 5.72 -21.24 34.57
N ALA A 528 5.75 -21.51 35.87
CA ALA A 528 4.70 -21.10 36.80
C ALA A 528 4.52 -19.57 36.86
N ASP A 529 5.59 -18.81 36.62
CA ASP A 529 5.61 -17.35 36.49
C ASP A 529 5.19 -16.85 35.09
N GLY A 530 4.87 -17.76 34.16
CA GLY A 530 4.36 -17.42 32.83
C GLY A 530 5.43 -17.03 31.81
N THR A 531 6.72 -17.27 32.10
CA THR A 531 7.82 -17.00 31.18
C THR A 531 8.10 -18.21 30.28
N LEU A 532 8.61 -17.93 29.08
CA LEU A 532 9.02 -18.95 28.09
C LEU A 532 10.53 -19.20 28.23
N ASP A 533 10.99 -20.43 27.99
CA ASP A 533 12.41 -20.76 28.05
C ASP A 533 13.28 -19.87 27.11
N SER A 534 14.34 -19.30 27.71
CA SER A 534 15.31 -18.36 27.15
C SER A 534 15.89 -18.74 25.77
N ALA A 535 16.00 -20.02 25.45
CA ALA A 535 16.55 -20.48 24.17
C ALA A 535 15.66 -20.16 22.96
N VAL A 536 14.34 -20.15 23.15
CA VAL A 536 13.34 -19.86 22.09
C VAL A 536 13.34 -18.37 21.77
N ILE A 537 13.60 -17.54 22.79
CA ILE A 537 13.68 -16.07 22.74
C ILE A 537 14.76 -15.59 21.77
N PHE A 538 15.95 -16.20 21.84
CA PHE A 538 17.05 -15.81 20.95
C PHE A 538 16.76 -16.18 19.48
N CYS A 539 16.04 -17.27 19.26
CA CYS A 539 15.81 -17.82 17.92
C CYS A 539 14.72 -17.08 17.12
N SER A 540 13.84 -16.33 17.78
CA SER A 540 12.70 -15.62 17.17
C SER A 540 13.03 -14.23 16.64
N LYS A 541 14.13 -13.61 17.08
CA LYS A 541 14.46 -12.23 16.73
C LYS A 541 14.59 -12.03 15.21
N GLY A 542 13.74 -11.15 14.67
CA GLY A 542 13.71 -10.83 13.23
C GLY A 542 13.12 -11.95 12.35
N LYS A 543 12.36 -12.88 12.92
CA LYS A 543 11.62 -13.92 12.20
C LYS A 543 10.14 -13.81 12.50
N ILE A 544 9.31 -14.27 11.56
CA ILE A 544 7.90 -14.54 11.82
C ILE A 544 7.80 -15.80 12.67
N VAL A 545 7.13 -15.71 13.81
CA VAL A 545 6.88 -16.85 14.71
C VAL A 545 5.50 -17.41 14.39
N THR A 546 5.45 -18.58 13.78
CA THR A 546 4.20 -19.26 13.42
C THR A 546 3.94 -20.41 14.38
N ILE A 547 2.85 -20.28 15.13
CA ILE A 547 2.38 -21.29 16.08
C ILE A 547 1.46 -22.27 15.35
N ILE A 548 1.77 -23.55 15.50
CA ILE A 548 1.01 -24.65 14.91
C ILE A 548 0.51 -25.56 16.03
N GLY A 549 -0.80 -25.75 16.07
CA GLY A 549 -1.47 -26.72 16.92
C GLY A 549 -2.65 -27.34 16.17
N SER A 550 -3.48 -28.06 16.90
CA SER A 550 -4.74 -28.62 16.39
C SER A 550 -5.76 -27.50 16.14
N CYS A 551 -6.59 -27.62 15.11
CA CYS A 551 -7.74 -26.73 14.92
C CYS A 551 -8.94 -27.06 15.81
N LYS A 552 -8.87 -28.15 16.58
CA LYS A 552 -9.96 -28.62 17.45
C LYS A 552 -10.02 -27.89 18.80
N ASP A 553 -9.00 -27.12 19.13
CA ASP A 553 -8.88 -26.37 20.37
C ASP A 553 -8.40 -24.93 20.11
N LYS A 554 -8.29 -24.12 21.17
CA LYS A 554 -7.85 -22.72 21.13
C LYS A 554 -6.41 -22.53 21.62
N LEU A 555 -5.65 -23.61 21.81
CA LEU A 555 -4.33 -23.54 22.43
C LEU A 555 -3.37 -22.71 21.59
N SER A 556 -3.46 -22.76 20.25
CA SER A 556 -2.63 -21.95 19.36
C SER A 556 -2.84 -20.44 19.56
N SER A 557 -4.11 -20.01 19.64
CA SER A 557 -4.46 -18.60 19.87
C SER A 557 -4.09 -18.13 21.28
N GLU A 558 -4.24 -18.99 22.29
CA GLU A 558 -3.84 -18.68 23.66
C GLU A 558 -2.33 -18.56 23.79
N PHE A 559 -1.58 -19.49 23.19
CA PHE A 559 -0.11 -19.44 23.16
C PHE A 559 0.37 -18.17 22.46
N ALA A 560 -0.24 -17.81 21.33
CA ALA A 560 0.08 -16.58 20.61
C ALA A 560 -0.17 -15.34 21.46
N THR A 561 -1.29 -15.32 22.18
CA THR A 561 -1.64 -14.23 23.11
C THR A 561 -0.60 -14.09 24.22
N ARG A 562 -0.13 -15.20 24.80
CA ARG A 562 0.94 -15.17 25.81
C ARG A 562 2.25 -14.65 25.24
N LEU A 563 2.63 -15.03 24.01
CA LEU A 563 3.81 -14.46 23.35
C LEU A 563 3.67 -12.96 23.10
N VAL A 564 2.52 -12.48 22.62
CA VAL A 564 2.31 -11.04 22.41
C VAL A 564 2.39 -10.28 23.75
N ARG A 565 1.84 -10.83 24.84
CA ARG A 565 1.96 -10.25 26.19
C ARG A 565 3.39 -10.20 26.72
N LEU A 566 4.24 -11.11 26.25
CA LEU A 566 5.69 -11.09 26.49
C LEU A 566 6.46 -10.27 25.43
N GLU A 567 5.76 -9.45 24.64
CA GLU A 567 6.32 -8.49 23.66
C GLU A 567 7.03 -9.14 22.46
N TYR A 568 6.66 -10.37 22.11
CA TYR A 568 7.14 -11.00 20.88
C TYR A 568 6.40 -10.42 19.67
N SER A 569 7.17 -9.82 18.76
CA SER A 569 6.65 -9.34 17.48
C SER A 569 6.57 -10.47 16.45
N HIS A 570 5.81 -10.23 15.39
CA HIS A 570 5.62 -11.12 14.24
C HIS A 570 5.05 -12.50 14.59
N VAL A 571 4.25 -12.58 15.65
CA VAL A 571 3.57 -13.80 16.08
C VAL A 571 2.30 -14.00 15.26
N CYS A 572 2.11 -15.20 14.71
CA CYS A 572 0.89 -15.60 14.00
C CYS A 572 0.56 -17.07 14.28
N THR A 573 -0.69 -17.48 14.03
CA THR A 573 -1.12 -18.89 14.11
C THR A 573 -1.44 -19.44 12.72
N LEU A 574 -1.29 -20.75 12.52
CA LEU A 574 -1.69 -21.38 11.27
C LEU A 574 -3.22 -21.49 11.17
N HIS A 575 -3.79 -20.92 10.11
CA HIS A 575 -5.22 -21.04 9.81
C HIS A 575 -5.59 -22.51 9.53
N GLY A 576 -6.59 -23.03 10.25
CA GLY A 576 -7.04 -24.42 10.13
C GLY A 576 -6.12 -25.47 10.78
N GLY A 577 -5.09 -25.03 11.52
CA GLY A 577 -4.22 -25.91 12.30
C GLY A 577 -3.36 -26.86 11.47
N ILE A 578 -2.71 -27.81 12.15
CA ILE A 578 -1.87 -28.84 11.51
C ILE A 578 -2.67 -29.71 10.52
N GLU A 579 -3.99 -29.82 10.71
CA GLU A 579 -4.90 -30.61 9.88
C GLU A 579 -4.85 -30.19 8.42
N VAL A 580 -4.74 -28.88 8.14
CA VAL A 580 -4.63 -28.35 6.77
C VAL A 580 -3.37 -28.87 6.08
N LEU A 581 -2.26 -29.02 6.81
CA LEU A 581 -1.01 -29.53 6.23
C LEU A 581 -1.03 -31.04 6.00
N ARG A 582 -1.78 -31.82 6.80
CA ARG A 582 -1.94 -33.27 6.58
C ARG A 582 -2.61 -33.58 5.26
N LYS A 583 -3.56 -32.75 4.82
CA LYS A 583 -4.29 -32.94 3.55
C LYS A 583 -3.39 -32.82 2.31
N THR A 584 -2.32 -32.05 2.41
CA THR A 584 -1.33 -31.90 1.33
C THR A 584 -0.45 -33.13 1.09
N GLY A 585 -0.50 -34.14 1.98
CA GLY A 585 0.41 -35.28 1.96
C GLY A 585 1.85 -34.96 2.36
N LEU A 586 2.16 -33.71 2.72
CA LEU A 586 3.45 -33.34 3.34
C LEU A 586 3.64 -34.02 4.68
N LEU A 587 2.53 -34.19 5.41
CA LEU A 587 2.49 -34.92 6.67
C LEU A 587 1.76 -36.26 6.47
N VAL A 588 2.38 -37.36 6.85
CA VAL A 588 1.79 -38.70 6.78
C VAL A 588 1.03 -38.93 8.09
N SER A 589 -0.27 -39.26 8.04
CA SER A 589 -0.97 -39.76 9.23
C SER A 589 -0.63 -41.24 9.43
N LYS A 590 -0.55 -41.66 10.69
CA LYS A 590 -0.70 -43.08 11.03
C LYS A 590 -2.03 -43.64 10.53
#